data_AF-A0A537IGJ3-F1
#
_entry.id   AF-A0A537IGJ3-F1
#
_cell.length_a   1.000
_cell.length_b   1.000
_cell.length_c   1.000
_cell.angle_alpha   90.00
_cell.angle_beta   90.00
_cell.angle_gamma   90.00
#
_symmetry.space_group_name_H-M   'P 1'
#
loop_
_entity.id
_entity.type
_entity.pdbx_description
1 polymer ?
#
loop_
_entity_poly.entity_id
_entity_poly.type
_entity_poly.pdbx_seq_one_letter_code
_entity_poly.pdbx_strand_id
1 'polypeptide(L)'
;PGGRFREVYYWDSYFTMLGLVASGRTDLVKSMLDNFAHLIGTVGHIPNGNRTYYLSRSQPPFFAAMVGLYARATDTTQALPYLDALEAEHAFWMNGAERLAPGAGQAYRRVVRLSDGGPLLNRYWDDRADPRPESYRPDYEVGQTLADARREGFYRNVRATAESGLDFSSRWMRDPKDLRTLETTDLVPVDLNSLLYHAERMIAALRAFRGRAGDAGVATQFAEAAEDRRRALLAAAYDPATGFFYDVRWRSGERVTDRPTLAAASPLYFGLATPEQGRAVAARLEREFLKPGGFVTTLMASGQQWDAPNGWPPLEWLTIEGVRRYGRADLADVARDRWLALNRRTYRSTGKMMEKYDVVDVQRRAGGGEYATQDGFGWSNGVALALAAQVPGAPE
;
A
#
# COMPACT_ATOMS: atom_id res chain seq x y z
N PRO A 1 -4.92 -0.30 15.60
CA PRO A 1 -6.11 -0.08 14.74
C PRO A 1 -7.44 0.00 15.53
N GLY A 2 -7.91 -1.10 16.13
CA GLY A 2 -9.17 -1.16 16.89
C GLY A 2 -9.75 -2.58 16.93
N GLY A 3 -10.60 -2.88 17.91
CA GLY A 3 -11.27 -4.19 18.02
C GLY A 3 -10.33 -5.36 18.29
N ARG A 4 -10.35 -6.38 17.42
CA ARG A 4 -9.48 -7.58 17.51
C ARG A 4 -8.00 -7.24 17.35
N PHE A 5 -7.67 -6.13 16.70
CA PHE A 5 -6.31 -5.71 16.39
C PHE A 5 -5.70 -4.97 17.59
N ARG A 6 -5.04 -5.74 18.46
CA ARG A 6 -4.47 -5.29 19.75
C ARG A 6 -2.97 -5.03 19.72
N GLU A 7 -2.41 -4.98 18.53
CA GLU A 7 -1.00 -4.69 18.24
C GLU A 7 -0.91 -3.48 17.31
N VAL A 8 0.28 -2.90 17.19
CA VAL A 8 0.54 -1.93 16.12
C VAL A 8 0.56 -2.68 14.79
N TYR A 9 -0.03 -2.08 13.75
CA TYR A 9 0.09 -2.52 12.37
C TYR A 9 0.85 -1.48 11.58
N TYR A 10 1.69 -1.94 10.66
CA TYR A 10 2.66 -1.09 10.01
C TYR A 10 1.99 0.00 9.15
N TRP A 11 1.32 -0.36 8.05
CA TRP A 11 0.80 0.67 7.13
C TRP A 11 -0.40 1.45 7.71
N ASP A 12 -1.25 0.83 8.54
CA ASP A 12 -2.34 1.49 9.29
C ASP A 12 -1.84 2.70 10.07
N SER A 13 -0.62 2.62 10.58
CA SER A 13 0.00 3.64 11.40
C SER A 13 0.23 4.92 10.62
N TYR A 14 0.55 4.85 9.33
CA TYR A 14 0.74 6.04 8.51
C TYR A 14 -0.55 6.83 8.40
N PHE A 15 -1.65 6.14 8.09
CA PHE A 15 -2.96 6.76 7.96
C PHE A 15 -3.50 7.27 9.30
N THR A 16 -3.15 6.59 10.40
CA THR A 16 -3.42 7.08 11.76
C THR A 16 -2.63 8.36 12.06
N MET A 17 -1.34 8.41 11.68
CA MET A 17 -0.47 9.57 11.88
C MET A 17 -0.99 10.82 11.15
N LEU A 18 -1.66 10.68 10.00
CA LEU A 18 -2.28 11.82 9.32
C LEU A 18 -3.23 12.59 10.25
N GLY A 19 -4.10 11.89 10.98
CA GLY A 19 -5.00 12.53 11.93
C GLY A 19 -4.31 13.00 13.21
N LEU A 20 -3.25 12.32 13.64
CA LEU A 20 -2.43 12.79 14.76
C LEU A 20 -1.79 14.14 14.44
N VAL A 21 -1.21 14.28 13.23
CA VAL A 21 -0.68 15.56 12.75
C VAL A 21 -1.77 16.61 12.67
N ALA A 22 -2.92 16.29 12.06
CA ALA A 22 -4.06 17.21 11.98
C ALA A 22 -4.58 17.66 13.36
N SER A 23 -4.32 16.86 14.40
CA SER A 23 -4.70 17.15 15.79
C SER A 23 -3.56 17.74 16.63
N GLY A 24 -2.43 18.10 16.03
CA GLY A 24 -1.27 18.68 16.72
C GLY A 24 -0.49 17.69 17.61
N ARG A 25 -0.66 16.38 17.41
CA ARG A 25 -0.04 15.30 18.20
C ARG A 25 1.22 14.73 17.54
N THR A 26 2.15 15.60 17.17
CA THR A 26 3.44 15.20 16.60
C THR A 26 4.31 14.41 17.58
N ASP A 27 4.09 14.57 18.89
CA ASP A 27 4.69 13.76 19.96
C ASP A 27 4.38 12.26 19.83
N LEU A 28 3.15 11.92 19.47
CA LEU A 28 2.74 10.53 19.23
C LEU A 28 3.28 10.00 17.90
N VAL A 29 3.34 10.85 16.87
CA VAL A 29 3.95 10.48 15.58
C VAL A 29 5.42 10.12 15.79
N LYS A 30 6.17 10.94 16.54
CA LYS A 30 7.56 10.66 16.91
C LYS A 30 7.68 9.33 17.66
N SER A 31 6.83 9.12 18.67
CA SER A 31 6.86 7.87 19.46
C SER A 31 6.64 6.63 18.58
N MET A 32 5.76 6.72 17.59
CA MET A 32 5.52 5.63 16.63
C MET A 32 6.70 5.44 15.67
N LEU A 33 7.34 6.51 15.19
CA LEU A 33 8.57 6.42 14.40
C LEU A 33 9.72 5.78 15.18
N ASP A 34 9.89 6.15 16.46
CA ASP A 34 10.90 5.54 17.35
C ASP A 34 10.65 4.03 17.50
N ASN A 35 9.39 3.61 17.67
CA ASN A 35 9.02 2.19 17.73
C ASN A 35 9.34 1.45 16.42
N PHE A 36 9.04 2.04 15.27
CA PHE A 36 9.31 1.42 13.98
C PHE A 36 10.81 1.35 13.65
N ALA A 37 11.57 2.40 13.96
CA ALA A 37 13.02 2.38 13.85
C ALA A 37 13.64 1.30 14.76
N HIS A 38 13.11 1.14 15.97
CA HIS A 38 13.51 0.06 16.88
C HIS A 38 13.21 -1.33 16.29
N LEU A 39 12.04 -1.55 15.69
CA LEU A 39 11.70 -2.82 15.03
C LEU A 39 12.64 -3.10 13.86
N ILE A 40 12.94 -2.11 13.02
CA ILE A 40 13.92 -2.26 11.93
C ILE A 40 15.29 -2.68 12.50
N GLY A 41 15.77 -2.00 13.54
CA GLY A 41 17.07 -2.29 14.15
C GLY A 41 17.16 -3.64 14.88
N THR A 42 16.04 -4.16 15.39
CA THR A 42 16.04 -5.39 16.20
C THR A 42 15.54 -6.63 15.46
N VAL A 43 14.61 -6.47 14.52
CA VAL A 43 14.00 -7.54 13.73
C VAL A 43 14.59 -7.61 12.31
N GLY A 44 15.08 -6.49 11.78
CA GLY A 44 15.59 -6.35 10.41
C GLY A 44 14.59 -5.73 9.43
N HIS A 45 13.32 -5.57 9.83
CA HIS A 45 12.25 -4.91 9.10
C HIS A 45 11.09 -4.56 10.05
N ILE A 46 10.11 -3.82 9.58
CA ILE A 46 8.85 -3.62 10.33
C ILE A 46 7.93 -4.81 10.04
N PRO A 47 7.65 -5.69 11.01
CA PRO A 47 6.70 -6.78 10.78
C PRO A 47 5.29 -6.25 10.53
N ASN A 48 4.43 -7.06 9.90
CA ASN A 48 3.01 -6.73 9.66
C ASN A 48 2.33 -6.07 10.88
N GLY A 49 2.54 -6.69 12.05
CA GLY A 49 2.36 -6.06 13.35
C GLY A 49 3.36 -6.61 14.37
N ASN A 50 3.43 -6.03 15.57
CA ASN A 50 4.45 -6.40 16.57
C ASN A 50 4.11 -7.69 17.36
N ARG A 51 3.89 -8.79 16.63
CA ARG A 51 3.62 -10.15 17.14
C ARG A 51 4.58 -11.16 16.52
N THR A 52 4.91 -12.21 17.26
CA THR A 52 5.87 -13.24 16.81
C THR A 52 5.46 -13.96 15.52
N TYR A 53 4.15 -14.17 15.31
CA TYR A 53 3.62 -14.80 14.09
C TYR A 53 3.68 -13.89 12.84
N TYR A 54 4.04 -12.62 13.01
CA TYR A 54 4.24 -11.67 11.92
C TYR A 54 5.70 -11.44 11.55
N LEU A 55 6.67 -12.01 12.28
CA LEU A 55 8.10 -11.79 12.01
C LEU A 55 8.55 -12.28 10.62
N SER A 56 7.79 -13.15 9.95
CA SER A 56 8.15 -13.69 8.63
C SER A 56 7.81 -12.79 7.44
N ARG A 57 7.09 -11.68 7.68
CA ARG A 57 6.66 -10.73 6.63
C ARG A 57 6.55 -9.31 7.16
N SER A 58 6.55 -8.36 6.24
CA SER A 58 6.31 -6.95 6.50
C SER A 58 4.84 -6.57 6.27
N GLN A 59 4.61 -5.33 5.85
CA GLN A 59 3.40 -4.76 5.28
C GLN A 59 3.81 -3.71 4.22
N PRO A 60 2.90 -3.02 3.50
CA PRO A 60 3.28 -1.97 2.55
C PRO A 60 4.23 -0.93 3.19
N PRO A 61 5.39 -0.61 2.58
CA PRO A 61 6.47 0.11 3.26
C PRO A 61 6.25 1.62 3.35
N PHE A 62 5.42 2.04 4.29
CA PHE A 62 5.06 3.43 4.52
C PHE A 62 6.02 4.20 5.44
N PHE A 63 7.06 3.61 6.01
CA PHE A 63 7.96 4.28 6.96
C PHE A 63 8.60 5.54 6.36
N ALA A 64 9.03 5.50 5.09
CA ALA A 64 9.49 6.69 4.37
C ALA A 64 8.43 7.80 4.30
N ALA A 65 7.17 7.44 4.04
CA ALA A 65 6.06 8.38 4.02
C ALA A 65 5.74 8.93 5.42
N MET A 66 5.88 8.11 6.48
CA MET A 66 5.74 8.53 7.88
C MET A 66 6.83 9.54 8.27
N VAL A 67 8.09 9.26 7.92
CA VAL A 67 9.22 10.17 8.15
C VAL A 67 9.02 11.48 7.39
N GLY A 68 8.60 11.42 6.13
CA GLY A 68 8.28 12.61 5.34
C GLY A 68 7.11 13.42 5.90
N LEU A 69 6.08 12.76 6.43
CA LEU A 69 4.96 13.41 7.11
C LEU A 69 5.44 14.13 8.37
N TYR A 70 6.27 13.47 9.18
CA TYR A 70 6.84 14.05 10.40
C TYR A 70 7.76 15.24 10.11
N ALA A 71 8.61 15.15 9.09
CA ALA A 71 9.46 16.24 8.63
C ALA A 71 8.64 17.50 8.27
N ARG A 72 7.56 17.33 7.49
CA ARG A 72 6.67 18.44 7.12
C ARG A 72 5.93 19.04 8.31
N ALA A 73 5.54 18.20 9.27
CA ALA A 73 4.82 18.64 10.46
C ALA A 73 5.72 19.26 11.54
N THR A 74 7.04 19.10 11.44
CA THR A 74 8.02 19.59 12.41
C THR A 74 9.16 20.32 11.68
N ASP A 75 10.25 19.63 11.40
CA ASP A 75 11.41 20.07 10.62
C ASP A 75 12.14 18.83 10.09
N THR A 76 12.70 18.92 8.88
CA THR A 76 13.60 17.92 8.29
C THR A 76 14.75 17.52 9.23
N THR A 77 15.28 18.44 10.05
CA THR A 77 16.32 18.10 11.04
C THR A 77 15.86 17.03 12.03
N GLN A 78 14.58 17.01 12.38
CA GLN A 78 14.01 16.00 13.29
C GLN A 78 13.77 14.64 12.63
N ALA A 79 13.77 14.58 11.29
CA ALA A 79 13.65 13.33 10.54
C ALA A 79 14.99 12.61 10.35
N LEU A 80 16.12 13.32 10.44
CA LEU A 80 17.47 12.76 10.28
C LEU A 80 17.79 11.54 11.15
N PRO A 81 17.32 11.42 12.42
CA PRO A 81 17.55 10.23 13.22
C PRO A 81 17.00 8.93 12.63
N TYR A 82 16.04 9.01 11.68
CA TYR A 82 15.41 7.85 11.07
C TYR A 82 16.08 7.42 9.75
N LEU A 83 17.10 8.14 9.28
CA LEU A 83 17.75 7.86 8.00
C LEU A 83 18.37 6.45 7.95
N ASP A 84 19.07 6.05 9.00
CA ASP A 84 19.71 4.72 9.05
C ASP A 84 18.65 3.60 9.04
N ALA A 85 17.50 3.82 9.69
CA ALA A 85 16.38 2.89 9.66
C ALA A 85 15.72 2.82 8.26
N LEU A 86 15.60 3.94 7.54
CA LEU A 86 15.09 3.95 6.16
C LEU A 86 15.97 3.12 5.22
N GLU A 87 17.29 3.27 5.33
CA GLU A 87 18.24 2.50 4.52
C GLU A 87 18.22 1.02 4.87
N ALA A 88 18.12 0.68 6.16
CA ALA A 88 18.00 -0.70 6.61
C ALA A 88 16.71 -1.36 6.11
N GLU A 89 15.57 -0.65 6.14
CA GLU A 89 14.33 -1.18 5.59
C GLU A 89 14.39 -1.33 4.06
N HIS A 90 14.98 -0.38 3.33
CA HIS A 90 15.19 -0.53 1.89
C HIS A 90 16.04 -1.76 1.58
N ALA A 91 17.11 -2.01 2.34
CA ALA A 91 17.93 -3.20 2.21
C ALA A 91 17.15 -4.51 2.45
N PHE A 92 16.17 -4.53 3.36
CA PHE A 92 15.25 -5.66 3.53
C PHE A 92 14.43 -5.93 2.25
N TRP A 93 13.85 -4.89 1.65
CA TRP A 93 13.07 -5.03 0.41
C TRP A 93 13.93 -5.44 -0.79
N MET A 94 15.18 -5.00 -0.83
CA MET A 94 16.14 -5.33 -1.89
C MET A 94 16.98 -6.58 -1.62
N ASN A 95 16.67 -7.34 -0.56
CA ASN A 95 17.46 -8.50 -0.16
C ASN A 95 17.48 -9.59 -1.25
N GLY A 96 18.68 -9.87 -1.77
CA GLY A 96 18.91 -10.84 -2.84
C GLY A 96 18.90 -10.27 -4.25
N ALA A 97 18.87 -8.94 -4.40
CA ALA A 97 19.01 -8.24 -5.67
C ALA A 97 20.25 -8.67 -6.47
N GLU A 98 21.36 -8.92 -5.78
CA GLU A 98 22.64 -9.37 -6.35
C GLU A 98 22.56 -10.75 -7.01
N ARG A 99 21.53 -11.54 -6.70
CA ARG A 99 21.30 -12.88 -7.26
C ARG A 99 20.60 -12.85 -8.61
N LEU A 100 20.01 -11.72 -9.00
CA LEU A 100 19.14 -11.61 -10.16
C LEU A 100 19.89 -11.00 -11.35
N ALA A 101 20.41 -11.87 -12.22
CA ALA A 101 21.11 -11.47 -13.43
C ALA A 101 20.14 -10.91 -14.50
N PRO A 102 20.59 -9.95 -15.36
CA PRO A 102 19.80 -9.45 -16.48
C PRO A 102 19.31 -10.54 -17.44
N GLY A 103 18.10 -10.36 -18.01
CA GLY A 103 17.54 -11.20 -19.08
C GLY A 103 16.98 -12.56 -18.65
N ALA A 104 17.05 -12.92 -17.36
CA ALA A 104 16.70 -14.25 -16.90
C ALA A 104 15.24 -14.41 -16.44
N GLY A 105 14.47 -13.31 -16.29
CA GLY A 105 13.10 -13.35 -15.75
C GLY A 105 13.05 -14.09 -14.42
N GLN A 106 13.63 -13.51 -13.37
CA GLN A 106 13.88 -14.18 -12.11
C GLN A 106 13.30 -13.39 -10.93
N ALA A 107 13.00 -14.11 -9.86
CA ALA A 107 12.61 -13.50 -8.59
C ALA A 107 13.26 -14.23 -7.43
N TYR A 108 13.68 -13.47 -6.42
CA TYR A 108 14.17 -13.99 -5.16
C TYR A 108 13.56 -13.17 -4.03
N ARG A 109 12.82 -13.85 -3.13
CA ARG A 109 12.06 -13.19 -2.06
C ARG A 109 11.21 -12.03 -2.62
N ARG A 110 11.41 -10.80 -2.12
CA ARG A 110 10.70 -9.58 -2.50
C ARG A 110 11.23 -8.92 -3.78
N VAL A 111 12.33 -9.40 -4.35
CA VAL A 111 12.97 -8.78 -5.53
C VAL A 111 12.61 -9.55 -6.80
N VAL A 112 12.32 -8.80 -7.85
CA VAL A 112 11.96 -9.31 -9.17
C VAL A 112 12.77 -8.58 -10.24
N ARG A 113 13.29 -9.33 -11.20
CA ARG A 113 13.76 -8.80 -12.47
C ARG A 113 12.90 -9.36 -13.59
N LEU A 114 12.26 -8.46 -14.34
CA LEU A 114 11.46 -8.83 -15.51
C LEU A 114 12.33 -9.42 -16.62
N SER A 115 11.69 -10.15 -17.54
CA SER A 115 12.37 -10.82 -18.66
C SER A 115 12.98 -9.85 -19.67
N ASP A 116 12.54 -8.60 -19.70
CA ASP A 116 13.10 -7.53 -20.53
C ASP A 116 14.52 -7.09 -20.10
N GLY A 117 15.02 -7.61 -18.97
CA GLY A 117 16.33 -7.28 -18.42
C GLY A 117 16.40 -5.88 -17.80
N GLY A 118 15.26 -5.20 -17.63
CA GLY A 118 15.17 -3.87 -17.05
C GLY A 118 15.57 -3.82 -15.56
N PRO A 119 15.48 -2.62 -14.95
CA PRO A 119 15.73 -2.43 -13.52
C PRO A 119 14.91 -3.35 -12.63
N LEU A 120 15.37 -3.50 -11.38
CA LEU A 120 14.69 -4.34 -10.40
C LEU A 120 13.37 -3.71 -9.95
N LEU A 121 12.36 -4.56 -9.81
CA LEU A 121 11.08 -4.24 -9.18
C LEU A 121 10.89 -5.19 -7.99
N ASN A 122 9.78 -5.01 -7.27
CA ASN A 122 9.49 -5.78 -6.08
C ASN A 122 8.12 -6.44 -6.13
N ARG A 123 7.97 -7.50 -5.33
CA ARG A 123 6.73 -8.21 -5.04
C ARG A 123 6.58 -8.44 -3.54
N TYR A 124 5.34 -8.69 -3.11
CA TYR A 124 5.09 -9.17 -1.76
C TYR A 124 5.51 -10.65 -1.61
N TRP A 125 6.08 -11.00 -0.46
CA TRP A 125 6.65 -12.30 -0.14
C TRP A 125 6.76 -12.50 1.37
N ASP A 126 6.17 -13.57 1.91
CA ASP A 126 6.44 -14.04 3.28
C ASP A 126 7.53 -15.12 3.24
N ASP A 127 8.46 -15.13 4.19
CA ASP A 127 9.54 -16.12 4.26
C ASP A 127 9.08 -17.53 4.73
N ARG A 128 7.83 -17.67 5.16
CA ARG A 128 7.16 -18.94 5.48
C ARG A 128 6.11 -19.35 4.46
N ALA A 129 5.80 -20.65 4.42
CA ALA A 129 4.81 -21.26 3.51
C ALA A 129 3.94 -22.31 4.20
N ASP A 130 3.53 -22.03 5.42
CA ASP A 130 2.61 -22.81 6.23
C ASP A 130 1.33 -21.99 6.54
N PRO A 131 0.24 -22.56 7.05
CA PRO A 131 -0.94 -21.79 7.48
C PRO A 131 -0.57 -20.67 8.47
N ARG A 132 -1.19 -19.49 8.32
CA ARG A 132 -0.97 -18.35 9.22
C ARG A 132 -1.41 -18.69 10.65
N PRO A 133 -0.59 -18.53 11.71
CA PRO A 133 -1.02 -18.85 13.08
C PRO A 133 -2.29 -18.13 13.52
N GLU A 134 -2.46 -16.86 13.14
CA GLU A 134 -3.62 -16.02 13.46
C GLU A 134 -4.89 -16.37 12.67
N SER A 135 -4.74 -17.18 11.61
CA SER A 135 -5.82 -17.67 10.73
C SER A 135 -5.59 -19.15 10.36
N TYR A 136 -5.12 -19.97 11.31
CA TYR A 136 -4.59 -21.31 10.98
C TYR A 136 -5.65 -22.20 10.35
N ARG A 137 -6.82 -22.28 10.99
CA ARG A 137 -7.92 -23.13 10.56
C ARG A 137 -8.40 -22.82 9.14
N PRO A 138 -8.81 -21.58 8.78
CA PRO A 138 -9.30 -21.29 7.43
C PRO A 138 -8.21 -21.54 6.36
N ASP A 139 -6.97 -21.13 6.62
CA ASP A 139 -5.86 -21.39 5.70
C ASP A 139 -5.67 -22.90 5.47
N TYR A 140 -5.60 -23.68 6.56
CA TYR A 140 -5.41 -25.12 6.51
C TYR A 140 -6.57 -25.82 5.79
N GLU A 141 -7.82 -25.51 6.12
CA GLU A 141 -9.01 -26.11 5.50
C GLU A 141 -9.01 -25.91 3.98
N VAL A 142 -8.72 -24.70 3.49
CA VAL A 142 -8.61 -24.44 2.04
C VAL A 142 -7.42 -25.18 1.44
N GLY A 143 -6.26 -25.14 2.09
CA GLY A 143 -5.06 -25.83 1.63
C GLY A 143 -5.24 -27.35 1.51
N GLN A 144 -6.02 -27.97 2.40
CA GLN A 144 -6.32 -29.40 2.32
C GLN A 144 -7.16 -29.79 1.09
N THR A 145 -7.91 -28.85 0.50
CA THR A 145 -8.65 -29.09 -0.75
C THR A 145 -7.75 -29.14 -2.00
N LEU A 146 -6.48 -28.73 -1.87
CA LEU A 146 -5.50 -28.75 -2.94
C LEU A 146 -4.66 -30.04 -2.91
N ALA A 147 -4.19 -30.44 -4.08
CA ALA A 147 -3.16 -31.48 -4.21
C ALA A 147 -1.89 -31.08 -3.45
N ASP A 148 -1.23 -32.05 -2.80
CA ASP A 148 -0.06 -31.84 -1.93
C ASP A 148 1.00 -30.92 -2.54
N ALA A 149 1.34 -31.14 -3.82
CA ALA A 149 2.35 -30.37 -4.55
C ALA A 149 1.99 -28.86 -4.72
N ARG A 150 0.73 -28.47 -4.53
CA ARG A 150 0.27 -27.08 -4.65
C ARG A 150 0.10 -26.37 -3.31
N ARG A 151 0.14 -27.10 -2.19
CA ARG A 151 -0.19 -26.55 -0.87
C ARG A 151 0.81 -25.51 -0.39
N GLU A 152 2.10 -25.79 -0.50
CA GLU A 152 3.14 -24.84 -0.09
C GLU A 152 3.03 -23.53 -0.88
N GLY A 153 2.87 -23.61 -2.21
CA GLY A 153 2.68 -22.43 -3.05
C GLY A 153 1.44 -21.63 -2.70
N PHE A 154 0.33 -22.31 -2.35
CA PHE A 154 -0.88 -21.65 -1.87
C PHE A 154 -0.64 -20.91 -0.55
N TYR A 155 -0.05 -21.56 0.47
CA TYR A 155 0.22 -20.92 1.75
C TYR A 155 1.19 -19.73 1.63
N ARG A 156 2.20 -19.83 0.77
CA ARG A 156 3.09 -18.70 0.45
C ARG A 156 2.29 -17.51 -0.10
N ASN A 157 1.38 -17.75 -1.05
CA ASN A 157 0.56 -16.70 -1.63
C ASN A 157 -0.39 -16.08 -0.61
N VAL A 158 -1.04 -16.89 0.23
CA VAL A 158 -1.90 -16.42 1.33
C VAL A 158 -1.14 -15.45 2.24
N ARG A 159 0.06 -15.83 2.67
CA ARG A 159 0.89 -15.01 3.54
C ARG A 159 1.42 -13.76 2.84
N ALA A 160 1.84 -13.87 1.57
CA ALA A 160 2.24 -12.73 0.76
C ALA A 160 1.07 -11.74 0.56
N THR A 161 -0.17 -12.21 0.46
CA THR A 161 -1.33 -11.33 0.44
C THR A 161 -1.53 -10.60 1.77
N ALA A 162 -1.27 -11.26 2.90
CA ALA A 162 -1.27 -10.55 4.18
C ALA A 162 -0.14 -9.51 4.27
N GLU A 163 1.02 -9.73 3.65
CA GLU A 163 2.09 -8.72 3.52
C GLU A 163 1.66 -7.54 2.62
N SER A 164 0.76 -7.76 1.64
CA SER A 164 0.25 -6.67 0.80
C SER A 164 -0.74 -5.74 1.51
N GLY A 165 -1.24 -6.15 2.69
CA GLY A 165 -2.31 -5.46 3.41
C GLY A 165 -3.69 -5.66 2.80
N LEU A 166 -3.82 -6.38 1.68
CA LEU A 166 -5.06 -6.59 0.92
C LEU A 166 -5.54 -8.05 0.98
N ASP A 167 -5.54 -8.65 2.17
CA ASP A 167 -6.00 -10.02 2.46
C ASP A 167 -7.52 -10.08 2.73
N PHE A 168 -8.38 -10.56 1.84
CA PHE A 168 -8.12 -10.92 0.44
C PHE A 168 -8.87 -10.01 -0.53
N SER A 169 -8.46 -10.11 -1.80
CA SER A 169 -8.96 -9.33 -2.93
C SER A 169 -8.87 -10.17 -4.20
N SER A 170 -9.82 -9.97 -5.11
CA SER A 170 -9.81 -10.47 -6.47
C SER A 170 -8.54 -10.06 -7.21
N ARG A 171 -7.93 -8.91 -6.84
CA ARG A 171 -6.62 -8.42 -7.30
C ARG A 171 -5.55 -9.50 -7.35
N TRP A 172 -5.62 -10.49 -6.46
CA TRP A 172 -4.63 -11.53 -6.30
C TRP A 172 -5.05 -12.89 -6.86
N MET A 173 -6.27 -13.04 -7.39
CA MET A 173 -6.89 -14.35 -7.68
C MET A 173 -7.14 -14.52 -9.18
N ARG A 174 -6.53 -15.53 -9.82
CA ARG A 174 -6.74 -15.82 -11.26
C ARG A 174 -8.22 -16.05 -11.59
N ASP A 175 -8.93 -16.73 -10.71
CA ASP A 175 -10.38 -16.73 -10.67
C ASP A 175 -10.82 -15.82 -9.51
N PRO A 176 -11.42 -14.64 -9.77
CA PRO A 176 -11.88 -13.69 -8.77
C PRO A 176 -12.78 -14.25 -7.66
N LYS A 177 -13.36 -15.45 -7.85
CA LYS A 177 -14.26 -16.09 -6.87
C LYS A 177 -13.62 -17.26 -6.13
N ASP A 178 -12.41 -17.67 -6.48
CA ASP A 178 -11.75 -18.83 -5.89
C ASP A 178 -10.39 -18.49 -5.26
N LEU A 179 -10.36 -18.51 -3.92
CA LEU A 179 -9.16 -18.19 -3.13
C LEU A 179 -8.00 -19.17 -3.42
N ARG A 180 -8.29 -20.37 -3.91
CA ARG A 180 -7.27 -21.37 -4.28
C ARG A 180 -6.42 -20.93 -5.48
N THR A 181 -6.84 -19.88 -6.18
CA THR A 181 -6.19 -19.35 -7.37
C THR A 181 -5.32 -18.12 -7.11
N LEU A 182 -4.98 -17.86 -5.84
CA LEU A 182 -4.07 -16.79 -5.47
C LEU A 182 -2.73 -16.89 -6.24
N GLU A 183 -2.29 -15.76 -6.78
CA GLU A 183 -1.05 -15.60 -7.57
C GLU A 183 -0.21 -14.40 -7.10
N THR A 184 -0.41 -13.90 -5.88
CA THR A 184 0.30 -12.75 -5.28
C THR A 184 1.81 -12.73 -5.53
N THR A 185 2.50 -13.85 -5.34
CA THR A 185 3.96 -13.94 -5.53
C THR A 185 4.38 -13.95 -7.01
N ASP A 186 3.43 -14.13 -7.92
CA ASP A 186 3.66 -14.03 -9.37
C ASP A 186 3.45 -12.62 -9.91
N LEU A 187 3.00 -11.67 -9.06
CA LEU A 187 2.74 -10.29 -9.47
C LEU A 187 3.82 -9.32 -8.98
N VAL A 188 4.09 -8.31 -9.80
CA VAL A 188 4.79 -7.07 -9.46
C VAL A 188 3.72 -6.02 -9.19
N PRO A 189 3.47 -5.66 -7.92
CA PRO A 189 2.38 -4.77 -7.55
C PRO A 189 2.72 -3.30 -7.81
N VAL A 190 1.78 -2.54 -8.40
CA VAL A 190 1.99 -1.12 -8.72
C VAL A 190 2.14 -0.24 -7.48
N ASP A 191 1.44 -0.58 -6.41
CA ASP A 191 1.47 0.10 -5.12
C ASP A 191 2.82 -0.09 -4.41
N LEU A 192 3.30 -1.34 -4.27
CA LEU A 192 4.59 -1.63 -3.65
C LEU A 192 5.75 -0.88 -4.32
N ASN A 193 5.78 -0.90 -5.66
CA ASN A 193 6.85 -0.25 -6.40
C ASN A 193 6.74 1.28 -6.38
N SER A 194 5.54 1.83 -6.22
CA SER A 194 5.36 3.27 -5.97
C SER A 194 5.85 3.68 -4.57
N LEU A 195 5.64 2.83 -3.56
CA LEU A 195 6.15 3.05 -2.21
C LEU A 195 7.68 2.99 -2.15
N LEU A 196 8.30 2.02 -2.82
CA LEU A 196 9.76 1.92 -2.85
C LEU A 196 10.41 3.06 -3.63
N TYR A 197 9.79 3.54 -4.71
CA TYR A 197 10.20 4.77 -5.39
C TYR A 197 10.21 5.96 -4.41
N HIS A 198 9.17 6.08 -3.59
CA HIS A 198 9.09 7.13 -2.58
C HIS A 198 10.18 6.98 -1.50
N ALA A 199 10.43 5.75 -1.05
CA ALA A 199 11.48 5.47 -0.07
C ALA A 199 12.87 5.85 -0.59
N GLU A 200 13.20 5.47 -1.83
CA GLU A 200 14.46 5.82 -2.48
C GLU A 200 14.64 7.34 -2.58
N ARG A 201 13.60 8.07 -2.98
CA ARG A 201 13.62 9.54 -3.01
C ARG A 201 13.77 10.18 -1.63
N MET A 202 13.14 9.62 -0.61
CA MET A 202 13.24 10.12 0.76
C MET A 202 14.65 9.95 1.31
N ILE A 203 15.26 8.79 1.09
CA ILE A 203 16.66 8.52 1.49
C ILE A 203 17.60 9.50 0.77
N ALA A 204 17.44 9.66 -0.55
CA ALA A 204 18.24 10.60 -1.33
C ALA A 204 18.12 12.04 -0.80
N ALA A 205 16.90 12.50 -0.51
CA ALA A 205 16.63 13.83 0.01
C ALA A 205 17.24 14.06 1.40
N LEU A 206 17.09 13.10 2.32
CA LEU A 206 17.64 13.22 3.67
C LEU A 206 19.17 13.15 3.69
N ARG A 207 19.79 12.32 2.84
CA ARG A 207 21.26 12.31 2.65
C ARG A 207 21.76 13.65 2.13
N ALA A 208 21.13 14.19 1.08
CA ALA A 208 21.48 15.50 0.54
C ALA A 208 21.33 16.61 1.59
N PHE A 209 20.24 16.59 2.37
CA PHE A 209 20.01 17.56 3.44
C PHE A 209 21.03 17.45 4.58
N ARG A 210 21.43 16.23 4.97
CA ARG A 210 22.40 16.01 6.05
C ARG A 210 23.80 16.50 5.69
N GLY A 211 24.20 16.38 4.41
CA GLY A 211 25.39 17.04 3.87
C GLY A 211 26.74 16.62 4.46
N ARG A 212 26.86 15.42 5.07
CA ARG A 212 28.14 14.93 5.60
C ARG A 212 29.01 14.34 4.48
N ALA A 213 30.30 14.17 4.76
CA ALA A 213 31.21 13.48 3.84
C ALA A 213 30.66 12.10 3.45
N GLY A 214 30.57 11.81 2.14
CA GLY A 214 29.99 10.59 1.58
C GLY A 214 28.49 10.66 1.29
N ASP A 215 27.73 11.60 1.87
CA ASP A 215 26.27 11.67 1.67
C ASP A 215 25.89 12.00 0.24
N ALA A 216 26.66 12.84 -0.46
CA ALA A 216 26.39 13.20 -1.85
C ALA A 216 26.39 11.98 -2.79
N GLY A 217 27.34 11.04 -2.59
CA GLY A 217 27.40 9.82 -3.40
C GLY A 217 26.21 8.90 -3.18
N VAL A 218 25.84 8.70 -1.91
CA VAL A 218 24.67 7.90 -1.53
C VAL A 218 23.38 8.54 -2.04
N ALA A 219 23.25 9.87 -1.92
CA ALA A 219 22.09 10.61 -2.43
C ALA A 219 21.91 10.41 -3.94
N THR A 220 22.99 10.52 -4.73
CA THR A 220 22.96 10.25 -6.16
C THR A 220 22.56 8.82 -6.47
N GLN A 221 23.15 7.84 -5.78
CA GLN A 221 22.83 6.41 -5.97
C GLN A 221 21.33 6.13 -5.75
N PHE A 222 20.74 6.65 -4.67
CA PHE A 222 19.31 6.46 -4.40
C PHE A 222 18.41 7.24 -5.35
N ALA A 223 18.83 8.43 -5.81
CA ALA A 223 18.10 9.18 -6.82
C ALA A 223 18.08 8.43 -8.18
N GLU A 224 19.20 7.83 -8.58
CA GLU A 224 19.28 6.99 -9.78
C GLU A 224 18.42 5.74 -9.65
N ALA A 225 18.47 5.05 -8.51
CA ALA A 225 17.62 3.89 -8.23
C ALA A 225 16.12 4.22 -8.31
N ALA A 226 15.71 5.38 -7.77
CA ALA A 226 14.33 5.85 -7.88
C ALA A 226 13.92 6.08 -9.34
N GLU A 227 14.75 6.74 -10.14
CA GLU A 227 14.42 6.98 -11.55
C GLU A 227 14.45 5.70 -12.40
N ASP A 228 15.35 4.77 -12.10
CA ASP A 228 15.35 3.44 -12.71
C ASP A 228 14.05 2.68 -12.41
N ARG A 229 13.63 2.65 -11.14
CA ARG A 229 12.37 2.03 -10.73
C ARG A 229 11.17 2.69 -11.39
N ARG A 230 11.13 4.02 -11.43
CA ARG A 230 10.07 4.79 -12.10
C ARG A 230 10.00 4.41 -13.57
N ARG A 231 11.11 4.41 -14.30
CA ARG A 231 11.14 4.00 -15.72
C ARG A 231 10.65 2.57 -15.91
N ALA A 232 11.15 1.62 -15.11
CA ALA A 232 10.76 0.22 -15.18
C ALA A 232 9.27 0.02 -14.91
N LEU A 233 8.73 0.64 -13.85
CA LEU A 233 7.32 0.51 -13.50
C LEU A 233 6.42 1.17 -14.55
N LEU A 234 6.76 2.36 -15.04
CA LEU A 234 5.97 3.02 -16.09
C LEU A 234 5.92 2.19 -17.38
N ALA A 235 7.04 1.60 -17.79
CA ALA A 235 7.08 0.75 -18.99
C ALA A 235 6.27 -0.54 -18.80
N ALA A 236 6.43 -1.20 -17.65
CA ALA A 236 5.81 -2.50 -17.39
C ALA A 236 4.31 -2.39 -17.08
N ALA A 237 3.90 -1.46 -16.22
CA ALA A 237 2.57 -1.46 -15.60
C ALA A 237 1.55 -0.51 -16.24
N TYR A 238 1.98 0.57 -16.90
CA TYR A 238 1.05 1.48 -17.56
C TYR A 238 0.60 0.91 -18.90
N ASP A 239 -0.71 0.80 -19.10
CA ASP A 239 -1.30 0.47 -20.38
C ASP A 239 -1.84 1.73 -21.07
N PRO A 240 -1.22 2.20 -22.17
CA PRO A 240 -1.69 3.38 -22.87
C PRO A 240 -3.05 3.17 -23.57
N ALA A 241 -3.42 1.93 -23.89
CA ALA A 241 -4.69 1.66 -24.57
C ALA A 241 -5.89 1.89 -23.64
N THR A 242 -5.78 1.47 -22.37
CA THR A 242 -6.83 1.68 -21.37
C THR A 242 -6.61 2.87 -20.44
N GLY A 243 -5.45 3.53 -20.55
CA GLY A 243 -5.09 4.73 -19.78
C GLY A 243 -4.97 4.46 -18.28
N PHE A 244 -4.45 3.29 -17.89
CA PHE A 244 -4.48 2.83 -16.50
C PHE A 244 -3.24 2.02 -16.11
N PHE A 245 -2.99 1.92 -14.79
CA PHE A 245 -1.90 1.10 -14.24
C PHE A 245 -2.43 -0.26 -13.76
N TYR A 246 -1.67 -1.31 -14.01
CA TYR A 246 -1.98 -2.68 -13.61
C TYR A 246 -0.78 -3.38 -13.00
N ASP A 247 -1.04 -4.33 -12.11
CA ASP A 247 0.01 -5.26 -11.67
C ASP A 247 0.50 -6.10 -12.85
N VAL A 248 1.73 -6.57 -12.78
CA VAL A 248 2.39 -7.27 -13.89
C VAL A 248 2.80 -8.68 -13.46
N ARG A 249 2.46 -9.69 -14.26
CA ARG A 249 2.97 -11.06 -14.07
C ARG A 249 4.43 -11.11 -14.47
N TRP A 250 5.34 -11.23 -13.51
CA TRP A 250 6.76 -11.03 -13.79
C TRP A 250 7.39 -12.07 -14.71
N ARG A 251 6.80 -13.28 -14.78
CA ARG A 251 7.27 -14.36 -15.66
C ARG A 251 6.97 -14.08 -17.12
N SER A 252 5.80 -13.50 -17.42
CA SER A 252 5.34 -13.27 -18.80
C SER A 252 5.47 -11.82 -19.25
N GLY A 253 5.61 -10.87 -18.31
CA GLY A 253 5.50 -9.43 -18.57
C GLY A 253 4.05 -8.98 -18.82
N GLU A 254 3.08 -9.86 -18.66
CA GLU A 254 1.67 -9.57 -18.94
C GLU A 254 1.05 -8.70 -17.84
N ARG A 255 0.37 -7.63 -18.24
CA ARG A 255 -0.44 -6.80 -17.34
C ARG A 255 -1.74 -7.53 -16.98
N VAL A 256 -2.12 -7.47 -15.70
CA VAL A 256 -3.37 -8.06 -15.20
C VAL A 256 -4.54 -7.10 -15.48
N THR A 257 -4.97 -7.01 -16.74
CA THR A 257 -5.95 -6.01 -17.20
C THR A 257 -7.41 -6.39 -16.95
N ASP A 258 -7.68 -7.66 -16.64
CA ASP A 258 -9.01 -8.24 -16.43
C ASP A 258 -9.62 -7.90 -15.06
N ARG A 259 -8.81 -7.39 -14.11
CA ARG A 259 -9.23 -6.99 -12.77
C ARG A 259 -8.61 -5.67 -12.33
N PRO A 260 -9.02 -4.53 -12.92
CA PRO A 260 -8.52 -3.21 -12.54
C PRO A 260 -8.84 -2.89 -11.08
N THR A 261 -7.90 -2.24 -10.38
CA THR A 261 -8.02 -1.93 -8.95
C THR A 261 -7.63 -0.49 -8.64
N LEU A 262 -8.04 -0.03 -7.46
CA LEU A 262 -7.72 1.29 -6.95
C LEU A 262 -6.22 1.47 -6.64
N ALA A 263 -5.42 0.40 -6.66
CA ALA A 263 -3.96 0.47 -6.51
C ALA A 263 -3.30 1.37 -7.56
N ALA A 264 -3.95 1.59 -8.71
CA ALA A 264 -3.54 2.53 -9.75
C ALA A 264 -3.47 3.99 -9.29
N ALA A 265 -4.04 4.33 -8.12
CA ALA A 265 -3.86 5.64 -7.49
C ALA A 265 -2.45 5.82 -6.90
N SER A 266 -1.72 4.75 -6.57
CA SER A 266 -0.42 4.84 -5.89
C SER A 266 0.65 5.56 -6.73
N PRO A 267 0.80 5.29 -8.05
CA PRO A 267 1.68 6.07 -8.91
C PRO A 267 1.34 7.57 -8.94
N LEU A 268 0.08 7.95 -8.75
CA LEU A 268 -0.33 9.35 -8.66
C LEU A 268 0.01 9.93 -7.27
N TYR A 269 -0.29 9.19 -6.20
CA TYR A 269 -0.01 9.61 -4.84
C TYR A 269 1.48 9.84 -4.56
N PHE A 270 2.36 9.05 -5.17
CA PHE A 270 3.81 9.22 -4.99
C PHE A 270 4.48 10.07 -6.09
N GLY A 271 3.70 10.66 -7.00
CA GLY A 271 4.19 11.54 -8.06
C GLY A 271 5.07 10.81 -9.10
N LEU A 272 4.82 9.52 -9.31
CA LEU A 272 5.56 8.66 -10.22
C LEU A 272 5.03 8.76 -11.66
N ALA A 273 3.73 8.96 -11.86
CA ALA A 273 3.12 9.05 -13.19
C ALA A 273 3.51 10.34 -13.93
N THR A 274 3.58 10.31 -15.27
CA THR A 274 3.65 11.57 -16.04
C THR A 274 2.35 12.36 -15.92
N PRO A 275 2.35 13.69 -16.19
CA PRO A 275 1.12 14.48 -16.16
C PRO A 275 -0.01 13.89 -17.01
N GLU A 276 0.30 13.36 -18.20
CA GLU A 276 -0.65 12.74 -19.12
C GLU A 276 -1.24 11.45 -18.55
N GLN A 277 -0.37 10.57 -18.02
CA GLN A 277 -0.77 9.32 -17.39
C GLN A 277 -1.66 9.57 -16.18
N GLY A 278 -1.28 10.53 -15.32
CA GLY A 278 -2.08 10.86 -14.13
C GLY A 278 -3.45 11.44 -14.47
N ARG A 279 -3.56 12.29 -15.50
CA ARG A 279 -4.87 12.77 -16.00
C ARG A 279 -5.73 11.63 -16.55
N ALA A 280 -5.14 10.71 -17.32
CA ALA A 280 -5.85 9.55 -17.87
C ALA A 280 -6.37 8.61 -16.77
N VAL A 281 -5.51 8.29 -15.79
CA VAL A 281 -5.87 7.47 -14.63
C VAL A 281 -6.97 8.15 -13.80
N ALA A 282 -6.83 9.44 -13.49
CA ALA A 282 -7.84 10.18 -12.74
C ALA A 282 -9.22 10.18 -13.44
N ALA A 283 -9.25 10.37 -14.77
CA ALA A 283 -10.48 10.31 -15.54
C ALA A 283 -11.14 8.92 -15.51
N ARG A 284 -10.34 7.84 -15.49
CA ARG A 284 -10.88 6.49 -15.33
C ARG A 284 -11.35 6.20 -13.91
N LEU A 285 -10.62 6.64 -12.89
CA LEU A 285 -11.01 6.51 -11.49
C LEU A 285 -12.35 7.21 -11.23
N GLU A 286 -12.54 8.42 -11.76
CA GLU A 286 -13.82 9.14 -11.72
C GLU A 286 -14.96 8.34 -12.35
N ARG A 287 -14.75 7.83 -13.57
CA ARG A 287 -15.79 7.15 -14.34
C ARG A 287 -16.19 5.81 -13.73
N GLU A 288 -15.22 5.02 -13.30
CA GLU A 288 -15.43 3.60 -12.96
C GLU A 288 -15.40 3.33 -11.46
N PHE A 289 -14.55 4.03 -10.70
CA PHE A 289 -14.27 3.71 -9.30
C PHE A 289 -15.01 4.62 -8.31
N LEU A 290 -15.28 5.88 -8.65
CA LEU A 290 -16.00 6.78 -7.77
C LEU A 290 -17.48 6.39 -7.66
N LYS A 291 -17.94 6.14 -6.43
CA LYS A 291 -19.32 5.75 -6.08
C LYS A 291 -19.94 6.81 -5.15
N PRO A 292 -21.24 6.68 -4.77
CA PRO A 292 -21.89 7.67 -3.91
C PRO A 292 -21.19 7.90 -2.55
N GLY A 293 -20.49 6.89 -2.03
CA GLY A 293 -19.81 6.94 -0.74
C GLY A 293 -18.30 7.17 -0.76
N GLY A 294 -17.65 7.21 -1.92
CA GLY A 294 -16.19 7.20 -2.06
C GLY A 294 -15.73 6.32 -3.22
N PHE A 295 -14.44 6.04 -3.31
CA PHE A 295 -13.87 5.13 -4.30
C PHE A 295 -13.99 3.66 -3.87
N VAL A 296 -14.52 2.82 -4.77
CA VAL A 296 -14.58 1.36 -4.54
C VAL A 296 -13.19 0.73 -4.74
N THR A 297 -12.86 -0.30 -3.96
CA THR A 297 -11.51 -0.92 -3.99
C THR A 297 -11.19 -1.58 -5.34
N THR A 298 -12.16 -2.31 -5.89
CA THR A 298 -12.10 -2.96 -7.20
C THR A 298 -13.45 -2.84 -7.88
N LEU A 299 -13.54 -3.24 -9.15
CA LEU A 299 -14.81 -3.34 -9.87
C LEU A 299 -15.49 -4.71 -9.73
N MET A 300 -14.94 -5.61 -8.91
CA MET A 300 -15.39 -6.99 -8.77
C MET A 300 -16.03 -7.23 -7.41
N ALA A 301 -17.24 -7.78 -7.39
CA ALA A 301 -17.90 -8.23 -6.15
C ALA A 301 -17.58 -9.71 -5.88
N SER A 302 -16.38 -9.97 -5.37
CA SER A 302 -15.87 -11.33 -5.09
C SER A 302 -16.42 -11.95 -3.81
N GLY A 303 -16.95 -11.13 -2.89
CA GLY A 303 -17.24 -11.50 -1.50
C GLY A 303 -16.04 -11.36 -0.54
N GLN A 304 -14.85 -11.08 -1.06
CA GLN A 304 -13.69 -10.71 -0.27
C GLN A 304 -13.78 -9.26 0.22
N GLN A 305 -13.00 -8.91 1.23
CA GLN A 305 -13.14 -7.61 1.89
C GLN A 305 -12.49 -6.45 1.15
N TRP A 306 -11.42 -6.70 0.39
CA TRP A 306 -10.71 -5.70 -0.40
C TRP A 306 -11.20 -5.71 -1.86
N ASP A 307 -12.51 -5.62 -2.03
CA ASP A 307 -13.21 -5.67 -3.31
C ASP A 307 -14.52 -4.87 -3.25
N ALA A 308 -15.19 -4.70 -4.38
CA ALA A 308 -16.54 -4.12 -4.38
C ALA A 308 -17.46 -4.92 -3.44
N PRO A 309 -18.32 -4.24 -2.66
CA PRO A 309 -18.66 -2.81 -2.70
C PRO A 309 -17.84 -1.94 -1.74
N ASN A 310 -16.79 -2.48 -1.13
CA ASN A 310 -16.09 -1.81 -0.02
C ASN A 310 -15.13 -0.72 -0.53
N GLY A 311 -15.13 0.40 0.19
CA GLY A 311 -14.08 1.43 0.17
C GLY A 311 -13.36 1.44 1.52
N TRP A 312 -12.07 1.77 1.47
CA TRP A 312 -11.15 1.71 2.61
C TRP A 312 -10.44 3.05 2.79
N PRO A 313 -10.38 3.60 4.02
CA PRO A 313 -9.79 4.93 4.26
C PRO A 313 -8.38 5.13 3.68
N PRO A 314 -7.45 4.14 3.77
CA PRO A 314 -6.16 4.24 3.10
C PRO A 314 -6.25 4.55 1.60
N LEU A 315 -7.10 3.81 0.88
CA LEU A 315 -7.20 3.92 -0.57
C LEU A 315 -7.96 5.19 -0.98
N GLU A 316 -8.90 5.65 -0.16
CA GLU A 316 -9.57 6.93 -0.33
C GLU A 316 -8.56 8.07 -0.23
N TRP A 317 -7.73 8.09 0.82
CA TRP A 317 -6.67 9.09 0.99
C TRP A 317 -5.70 9.11 -0.19
N LEU A 318 -5.15 7.94 -0.55
CA LEU A 318 -4.19 7.84 -1.66
C LEU A 318 -4.81 8.31 -2.98
N THR A 319 -6.07 7.97 -3.23
CA THR A 319 -6.76 8.38 -4.45
C THR A 319 -7.08 9.87 -4.48
N ILE A 320 -7.66 10.42 -3.40
CA ILE A 320 -8.04 11.83 -3.32
C ILE A 320 -6.81 12.72 -3.52
N GLU A 321 -5.74 12.46 -2.78
CA GLU A 321 -4.50 13.24 -2.88
C GLU A 321 -3.77 12.97 -4.20
N GLY A 322 -3.83 11.72 -4.69
CA GLY A 322 -3.28 11.33 -5.98
C GLY A 322 -3.90 12.09 -7.14
N VAL A 323 -5.23 12.11 -7.26
CA VAL A 323 -5.89 12.84 -8.36
C VAL A 323 -5.74 14.35 -8.23
N ARG A 324 -5.72 14.88 -6.98
CA ARG A 324 -5.43 16.30 -6.72
C ARG A 324 -4.07 16.71 -7.28
N ARG A 325 -3.01 15.94 -7.03
CA ARG A 325 -1.65 16.20 -7.56
C ARG A 325 -1.62 16.34 -9.09
N TYR A 326 -2.52 15.69 -9.80
CA TYR A 326 -2.57 15.71 -11.27
C TYR A 326 -3.63 16.67 -11.82
N GLY A 327 -3.99 17.70 -11.05
CA GLY A 327 -4.83 18.80 -11.48
C GLY A 327 -6.33 18.51 -11.44
N ARG A 328 -6.75 17.41 -10.78
CA ARG A 328 -8.17 17.05 -10.59
C ARG A 328 -8.64 17.34 -9.17
N ALA A 329 -8.42 18.58 -8.72
CA ALA A 329 -8.91 19.06 -7.42
C ALA A 329 -10.44 18.98 -7.31
N ASP A 330 -11.15 19.19 -8.42
CA ASP A 330 -12.60 19.01 -8.56
C ASP A 330 -13.05 17.59 -8.16
N LEU A 331 -12.38 16.57 -8.69
CA LEU A 331 -12.65 15.17 -8.38
C LEU A 331 -12.29 14.84 -6.93
N ALA A 332 -11.14 15.33 -6.47
CA ALA A 332 -10.65 15.14 -5.11
C ALA A 332 -11.65 15.70 -4.08
N ASP A 333 -12.17 16.91 -4.31
CA ASP A 333 -13.15 17.56 -3.43
C ASP A 333 -14.49 16.79 -3.40
N VAL A 334 -14.99 16.36 -4.56
CA VAL A 334 -16.21 15.53 -4.64
C VAL A 334 -16.04 14.22 -3.87
N ALA A 335 -14.93 13.52 -4.07
CA ALA A 335 -14.65 12.26 -3.39
C ALA A 335 -14.50 12.43 -1.87
N ARG A 336 -13.76 13.46 -1.43
CA ARG A 336 -13.63 13.85 -0.03
C ARG A 336 -15.00 14.04 0.61
N ASP A 337 -15.86 14.84 -0.02
CA ASP A 337 -17.16 15.19 0.56
C ASP A 337 -18.09 13.98 0.66
N ARG A 338 -18.08 13.09 -0.35
CA ARG A 338 -18.82 11.82 -0.31
C ARG A 338 -18.33 10.92 0.82
N TRP A 339 -17.01 10.76 0.95
CA TRP A 339 -16.41 9.93 1.98
C TRP A 339 -16.72 10.44 3.39
N LEU A 340 -16.52 11.74 3.64
CA LEU A 340 -16.81 12.36 4.93
C LEU A 340 -18.31 12.32 5.26
N ALA A 341 -19.19 12.48 4.27
CA ALA A 341 -20.62 12.32 4.46
C ALA A 341 -21.00 10.89 4.88
N LEU A 342 -20.39 9.87 4.26
CA LEU A 342 -20.57 8.47 4.63
C LEU A 342 -20.05 8.19 6.04
N ASN A 343 -18.84 8.66 6.39
CA ASN A 343 -18.31 8.50 7.75
C ASN A 343 -19.22 9.15 8.80
N ARG A 344 -19.66 10.39 8.58
CA ARG A 344 -20.56 11.11 9.50
C ARG A 344 -21.91 10.41 9.65
N ARG A 345 -22.48 9.89 8.55
CA ARG A 345 -23.74 9.12 8.59
C ARG A 345 -23.59 7.88 9.45
N THR A 346 -22.56 7.08 9.19
CA THR A 346 -22.29 5.85 9.95
C THR A 346 -22.01 6.15 11.42
N TYR A 347 -21.23 7.19 11.71
CA TYR A 347 -20.98 7.61 13.08
C TYR A 347 -22.26 8.04 13.80
N ARG A 348 -23.13 8.82 13.16
CA ARG A 348 -24.42 9.22 13.74
C ARG A 348 -25.35 8.04 14.02
N SER A 349 -25.34 7.01 13.17
CA SER A 349 -26.23 5.85 13.33
C SER A 349 -25.70 4.79 14.29
N THR A 350 -24.38 4.75 14.53
CA THR A 350 -23.75 3.67 15.31
C THR A 350 -22.96 4.13 16.53
N GLY A 351 -22.63 5.42 16.62
CA GLY A 351 -21.71 5.99 17.60
C GLY A 351 -20.23 5.64 17.36
N LYS A 352 -19.89 5.05 16.20
CA LYS A 352 -18.57 4.45 15.94
C LYS A 352 -18.05 4.76 14.54
N MET A 353 -16.72 4.79 14.43
CA MET A 353 -16.02 4.76 13.14
C MET A 353 -15.65 3.31 12.83
N MET A 354 -15.82 2.91 11.57
CA MET A 354 -15.64 1.52 11.12
C MET A 354 -14.31 1.34 10.42
N GLU A 355 -13.82 0.11 10.37
CA GLU A 355 -12.66 -0.33 9.60
C GLU A 355 -12.79 -0.02 8.09
N LYS A 356 -13.96 -0.31 7.51
CA LYS A 356 -14.27 -0.17 6.07
C LYS A 356 -15.74 0.19 5.86
N TYR A 357 -16.10 0.69 4.68
CA TYR A 357 -17.43 1.22 4.39
C TYR A 357 -17.96 0.72 3.04
N ASP A 358 -19.28 0.55 2.92
CA ASP A 358 -19.91 0.29 1.62
C ASP A 358 -20.06 1.62 0.88
N VAL A 359 -19.29 1.79 -0.20
CA VAL A 359 -19.28 3.05 -0.95
C VAL A 359 -20.30 3.06 -2.09
N VAL A 360 -20.92 1.92 -2.38
CA VAL A 360 -21.94 1.77 -3.43
C VAL A 360 -23.33 2.06 -2.84
N ASP A 361 -23.68 1.38 -1.75
CA ASP A 361 -24.92 1.59 -0.99
C ASP A 361 -24.57 2.18 0.38
N VAL A 362 -24.70 3.51 0.48
CA VAL A 362 -24.35 4.29 1.67
C VAL A 362 -25.27 4.04 2.89
N GLN A 363 -26.34 3.24 2.75
CA GLN A 363 -27.17 2.81 3.86
C GLN A 363 -26.77 1.43 4.39
N ARG A 364 -26.00 0.66 3.62
CA ARG A 364 -25.60 -0.71 3.97
C ARG A 364 -24.32 -0.72 4.81
N ARG A 365 -24.23 -1.68 5.72
CA ARG A 365 -22.99 -1.96 6.45
C ARG A 365 -22.03 -2.75 5.56
N ALA A 366 -20.77 -2.35 5.55
CA ALA A 366 -19.71 -3.09 4.88
C ALA A 366 -19.46 -4.46 5.52
N GLY A 367 -18.98 -5.41 4.72
CA GLY A 367 -18.72 -6.80 5.14
C GLY A 367 -17.71 -7.50 4.23
N GLY A 368 -17.75 -8.83 4.21
CA GLY A 368 -16.84 -9.67 3.43
C GLY A 368 -15.51 -9.97 4.12
N GLY A 369 -14.79 -10.96 3.57
CA GLY A 369 -13.54 -11.48 4.13
C GLY A 369 -13.73 -12.50 5.26
N GLU A 370 -12.66 -12.80 5.98
CA GLU A 370 -12.59 -13.90 6.96
C GLU A 370 -13.11 -13.54 8.37
N TYR A 371 -13.43 -12.27 8.62
CA TYR A 371 -13.89 -11.79 9.93
C TYR A 371 -14.88 -10.64 9.81
N ALA A 372 -15.67 -10.45 10.88
CA ALA A 372 -16.64 -9.36 10.97
C ALA A 372 -15.93 -7.99 11.01
N THR A 373 -16.54 -6.97 10.41
CA THR A 373 -16.03 -5.59 10.40
C THR A 373 -15.67 -5.11 11.81
N GLN A 374 -14.51 -4.46 11.95
CA GLN A 374 -14.00 -3.98 13.24
C GLN A 374 -14.38 -2.53 13.54
N ASP A 375 -14.49 -2.22 14.84
CA ASP A 375 -14.82 -0.90 15.37
C ASP A 375 -13.55 -0.15 15.81
N GLY A 376 -13.54 1.18 15.64
CA GLY A 376 -12.48 2.05 16.16
C GLY A 376 -12.34 3.34 15.36
N PHE A 377 -11.77 3.34 14.15
CA PHE A 377 -10.67 2.49 13.71
C PHE A 377 -9.55 3.43 13.25
N GLY A 378 -8.30 3.17 13.66
CA GLY A 378 -7.17 4.10 13.58
C GLY A 378 -7.05 4.86 12.26
N TRP A 379 -6.97 4.16 11.12
CA TRP A 379 -6.87 4.81 9.80
C TRP A 379 -8.11 5.61 9.39
N SER A 380 -9.29 5.29 9.91
CA SER A 380 -10.57 5.87 9.51
C SER A 380 -10.70 7.20 10.20
N ASN A 381 -10.33 7.21 11.48
CA ASN A 381 -10.23 8.40 12.30
C ASN A 381 -9.15 9.32 11.72
N GLY A 382 -7.98 8.74 11.40
CA GLY A 382 -6.84 9.45 10.86
C GLY A 382 -7.14 10.16 9.55
N VAL A 383 -7.64 9.41 8.56
CA VAL A 383 -8.00 9.93 7.23
C VAL A 383 -9.17 10.91 7.31
N ALA A 384 -10.22 10.62 8.09
CA ALA A 384 -11.36 11.53 8.21
C ALA A 384 -10.94 12.89 8.82
N LEU A 385 -10.07 12.90 9.83
CA LEU A 385 -9.54 14.13 10.42
C LEU A 385 -8.67 14.90 9.41
N ALA A 386 -7.76 14.21 8.74
CA ALA A 386 -6.88 14.84 7.75
C ALA A 386 -7.66 15.46 6.59
N LEU A 387 -8.65 14.74 6.05
CA LEU A 387 -9.55 15.24 5.00
C LEU A 387 -10.43 16.38 5.49
N ALA A 388 -10.95 16.31 6.71
CA ALA A 388 -11.78 17.39 7.28
C ALA A 388 -10.98 18.67 7.57
N ALA A 389 -9.67 18.57 7.78
CA ALA A 389 -8.79 19.70 7.98
C ALA A 389 -8.41 20.40 6.65
N GLN A 390 -8.67 19.80 5.49
CA GLN A 390 -8.39 20.42 4.20
C GLN A 390 -9.34 21.61 3.95
N VAL A 391 -8.78 22.76 3.57
CA VAL A 391 -9.56 23.92 3.13
C VAL A 391 -9.87 23.76 1.63
N PRO A 392 -11.15 23.75 1.21
CA PRO A 392 -11.49 23.68 -0.21
C PRO A 392 -10.89 24.85 -1.00
N GLY A 393 -10.17 24.56 -2.09
CA GLY A 393 -9.60 25.58 -2.97
C GLY A 393 -8.32 26.28 -2.48
N ALA A 394 -7.72 25.86 -1.36
CA ALA A 394 -6.38 26.32 -1.01
C ALA A 394 -5.34 25.71 -1.96
N PRO A 395 -4.49 26.50 -2.63
CA PRO A 395 -3.30 25.96 -3.28
C PRO A 395 -2.35 25.39 -2.20
N GLU A 396 -1.68 24.27 -2.53
CA GLU A 396 -0.64 23.65 -1.68
C GLU A 396 0.53 24.59 -1.39
#